data_AF-A0A9W7FFM8-F1
#
_entry.id   AF-A0A9W7FFM8-F1
#
_cell.length_a   1.000
_cell.length_b   1.000
_cell.length_c   1.000
_cell.angle_alpha   90.00
_cell.angle_beta   90.00
_cell.angle_gamma   90.00
#
_symmetry.space_group_name_H-M   'P 1'
#
loop_
_entity.id
_entity.type
_entity.pdbx_description
1 polymer ?
#
loop_
_entity_poly.entity_id
_entity_poly.type
_entity_poly.pdbx_seq_one_letter_code
_entity_poly.pdbx_strand_id
1 'polypeptide(L)'
;MELTDADAAAPYALNVNRRTSRRLANQVEKKKSNEKAMEKVYQLGLKDVAGSLFFGGALYFATGSRNSGLIPFLGDFLYEEEEQWLVDRKAGLYSPVPAEFLAAYVCLVAALGVVIERLVLFYGTAGDTNLCLQLSVVALINGGFLELSRIDSGEKGVTRDEAELNTLWESEFEEFAEKKIVRKDSGSCHRNDVVKAYRRFYAKYRTNEVEGGPSDIDIEQLFVQWNKRVGSGVLASQAGFVKGVVLIEEPQL
;
A
#
# COMPACT_ATOMS: atom_id res chain seq x y z
N MET A 1 -93.28 21.58 -14.48
CA MET A 1 -92.73 20.30 -14.00
C MET A 1 -92.70 19.41 -15.22
N GLU A 2 -91.58 18.90 -15.70
CA GLU A 2 -90.38 18.42 -15.01
C GLU A 2 -89.12 18.78 -15.80
N LEU A 3 -88.05 19.13 -15.07
CA LEU A 3 -86.70 19.23 -15.61
C LEU A 3 -86.18 17.80 -15.79
N THR A 4 -85.82 17.47 -17.02
CA THR A 4 -85.22 16.21 -17.42
C THR A 4 -83.86 15.99 -16.76
N ASP A 5 -83.65 14.72 -16.41
CA ASP A 5 -82.51 14.16 -15.69
C ASP A 5 -81.16 14.67 -16.19
N ALA A 6 -80.37 15.18 -15.25
CA ALA A 6 -78.96 15.47 -15.45
C ALA A 6 -78.20 14.15 -15.58
N ASP A 7 -77.51 13.96 -16.72
CA ASP A 7 -76.55 12.89 -16.98
C ASP A 7 -75.48 12.84 -15.88
N ALA A 8 -75.74 12.03 -14.85
CA ALA A 8 -74.76 11.69 -13.83
C ALA A 8 -73.73 10.74 -14.45
N ALA A 9 -72.58 11.29 -14.83
CA ALA A 9 -71.46 10.51 -15.36
C ALA A 9 -71.20 9.28 -14.48
N ALA A 10 -71.19 8.10 -15.11
CA ALA A 10 -71.09 6.82 -14.41
C ALA A 10 -69.88 6.78 -13.46
N PRO A 11 -70.03 6.29 -12.21
CA PRO A 11 -69.00 6.33 -11.16
C PRO A 11 -67.69 5.61 -11.52
N TYR A 12 -67.67 4.84 -12.61
CA TYR A 12 -66.48 4.19 -13.15
C TYR A 12 -65.53 5.17 -13.84
N ALA A 13 -66.05 6.15 -14.59
CA ALA A 13 -65.23 7.10 -15.36
C ALA A 13 -64.42 8.05 -14.46
N LEU A 14 -64.99 8.46 -13.33
CA LEU A 14 -64.32 9.29 -12.30
C LEU A 14 -63.15 8.56 -11.61
N ASN A 15 -63.25 7.24 -11.44
CA ASN A 15 -62.24 6.44 -10.74
C ASN A 15 -61.01 6.12 -11.61
N VAL A 16 -61.20 5.91 -12.92
CA VAL A 16 -60.09 5.72 -13.88
C VAL A 16 -59.24 7.01 -13.95
N ASN A 17 -59.90 8.16 -14.01
CA ASN A 17 -59.26 9.47 -14.09
C ASN A 17 -58.46 9.81 -12.82
N ARG A 18 -58.93 9.41 -11.62
CA ARG A 18 -58.15 9.57 -10.38
C ARG A 18 -56.90 8.70 -10.33
N ARG A 19 -56.94 7.48 -10.88
CA ARG A 19 -55.78 6.55 -10.89
C ARG A 19 -54.69 7.01 -11.87
N THR A 20 -55.07 7.48 -13.06
CA THR A 20 -54.12 8.05 -14.03
C THR A 20 -53.48 9.33 -13.50
N SER A 21 -54.27 10.22 -12.90
CA SER A 21 -53.76 11.46 -12.29
C SER A 21 -52.78 11.20 -11.14
N ARG A 22 -53.03 10.20 -10.28
CA ARG A 22 -52.08 9.80 -9.23
C ARG A 22 -50.78 9.22 -9.79
N ARG A 23 -50.85 8.42 -10.86
CA ARG A 23 -49.65 7.88 -11.52
C ARG A 23 -48.79 8.98 -12.15
N LEU A 24 -49.44 9.93 -12.83
CA LEU A 24 -48.77 11.11 -13.40
C LEU A 24 -48.13 11.98 -12.30
N ALA A 25 -48.85 12.24 -11.21
CA ALA A 25 -48.29 12.96 -10.06
C ALA A 25 -47.06 12.26 -9.48
N ASN A 26 -47.13 10.94 -9.25
CA ASN A 26 -46.00 10.16 -8.75
C ASN A 26 -44.81 10.12 -9.74
N GLN A 27 -45.07 10.10 -11.05
CA GLN A 27 -44.02 10.18 -12.07
C GLN A 27 -43.36 11.56 -12.11
N VAL A 28 -44.14 12.64 -12.01
CA VAL A 28 -43.62 14.01 -11.95
C VAL A 28 -42.82 14.24 -10.67
N GLU A 29 -43.27 13.71 -9.54
CA GLU A 29 -42.56 13.80 -8.27
C GLU A 29 -41.26 13.01 -8.28
N LYS A 30 -41.26 11.78 -8.83
CA LYS A 30 -40.03 11.02 -9.09
C LYS A 30 -39.09 11.75 -10.04
N LYS A 31 -39.61 12.34 -11.12
CA LYS A 31 -38.79 13.08 -12.09
C LYS A 31 -38.16 14.32 -11.45
N LYS A 32 -38.92 15.10 -10.67
CA LYS A 32 -38.40 16.25 -9.90
C LYS A 32 -37.40 15.83 -8.82
N SER A 33 -37.61 14.69 -8.16
CA SER A 33 -36.67 14.15 -7.18
C SER A 33 -35.35 13.74 -7.86
N ASN A 34 -35.43 13.07 -9.01
CA ASN A 34 -34.26 12.72 -9.82
C ASN A 34 -33.55 13.96 -10.38
N GLU A 35 -34.28 14.98 -10.82
CA GLU A 35 -33.71 16.26 -11.28
C GLU A 35 -33.00 17.00 -10.15
N LYS A 36 -33.58 17.04 -8.94
CA LYS A 36 -32.92 17.62 -7.75
C LYS A 36 -31.73 16.80 -7.28
N ALA A 37 -31.78 15.48 -7.41
CA ALA A 37 -30.63 14.61 -7.13
C ALA A 37 -29.51 14.87 -8.15
N MET A 38 -29.84 14.98 -9.43
CA MET A 38 -28.90 15.36 -10.50
C MET A 38 -28.29 16.75 -10.26
N GLU A 39 -29.07 17.74 -9.84
CA GLU A 39 -28.59 19.10 -9.59
C GLU A 39 -27.60 19.16 -8.41
N LYS A 40 -27.85 18.38 -7.35
CA LYS A 40 -26.89 18.22 -6.24
C LYS A 40 -25.60 17.53 -6.64
N VAL A 41 -25.62 16.63 -7.63
CA VAL A 41 -24.43 15.92 -8.13
C VAL A 41 -23.44 16.86 -8.82
N TYR A 42 -23.91 17.96 -9.41
CA TYR A 42 -23.04 18.95 -10.05
C TYR A 42 -22.47 20.01 -9.08
N GLN A 43 -23.00 20.10 -7.86
CA GLN A 43 -22.50 21.03 -6.85
C GLN A 43 -21.47 20.34 -5.95
N LEU A 44 -20.20 20.74 -6.06
CA LEU A 44 -19.14 20.29 -5.15
C LEU A 44 -19.36 20.87 -3.76
N GLY A 45 -19.93 20.06 -2.87
CA GLY A 45 -19.99 20.36 -1.44
C GLY A 45 -18.64 20.14 -0.76
N LEU A 46 -18.45 20.73 0.43
CA LEU A 46 -17.24 20.50 1.24
C LEU A 46 -17.01 19.00 1.54
N LYS A 47 -18.10 18.24 1.72
CA LYS A 47 -18.06 16.80 1.96
C LYS A 47 -17.54 16.03 0.75
N ASP A 48 -17.93 16.44 -0.45
CA ASP A 48 -17.47 15.83 -1.70
C ASP A 48 -15.97 16.08 -1.91
N VAL A 49 -15.51 17.29 -1.61
CA VAL A 49 -14.07 17.63 -1.65
C VAL A 49 -13.29 16.78 -0.65
N ALA A 50 -13.77 16.67 0.59
CA ALA A 50 -13.14 15.82 1.60
C ALA A 50 -13.11 14.34 1.18
N GLY A 51 -14.24 13.82 0.68
CA GLY A 51 -14.34 12.44 0.19
C GLY A 51 -13.39 12.17 -0.98
N SER A 52 -13.30 13.11 -1.92
CA SER A 52 -12.37 13.03 -3.06
C SER A 52 -10.91 12.99 -2.60
N LEU A 53 -10.53 13.84 -1.65
CA LEU A 53 -9.18 13.85 -1.07
C LEU A 53 -8.87 12.55 -0.33
N PHE A 54 -9.82 11.99 0.41
CA PHE A 54 -9.62 10.71 1.11
C PHE A 54 -9.51 9.52 0.16
N PHE A 55 -10.33 9.45 -0.90
CA PHE A 55 -10.16 8.45 -1.95
C PHE A 55 -8.85 8.62 -2.71
N GLY A 56 -8.44 9.86 -3.01
CA GLY A 56 -7.13 10.15 -3.60
C GLY A 56 -5.99 9.68 -2.70
N GLY A 57 -6.03 10.00 -1.40
CA GLY A 57 -5.04 9.52 -0.43
C GLY A 57 -5.03 8.00 -0.31
N ALA A 58 -6.19 7.35 -0.31
CA ALA A 58 -6.31 5.89 -0.33
C ALA A 58 -5.65 5.29 -1.57
N LEU A 59 -5.89 5.87 -2.75
CA LEU A 59 -5.28 5.44 -4.01
C LEU A 59 -3.76 5.67 -4.01
N TYR A 60 -3.29 6.79 -3.45
CA TYR A 60 -1.87 7.08 -3.30
C TYR A 60 -1.18 5.99 -2.47
N PHE A 61 -1.75 5.58 -1.35
CA PHE A 61 -1.21 4.47 -0.57
C PHE A 61 -1.38 3.12 -1.26
N ALA A 62 -2.53 2.84 -1.87
CA ALA A 62 -2.78 1.58 -2.56
C ALA A 62 -1.76 1.32 -3.67
N THR A 63 -1.36 2.37 -4.37
CA THR A 63 -0.37 2.32 -5.46
C THR A 63 1.07 2.25 -4.98
N GLY A 64 1.37 2.34 -3.67
CA GLY A 64 2.72 2.26 -3.11
C GLY A 64 3.36 3.60 -2.78
N SER A 65 2.57 4.68 -2.71
CA SER A 65 3.00 6.02 -2.31
C SER A 65 4.18 6.55 -3.14
N ARG A 66 5.34 6.73 -2.52
CA ARG A 66 6.61 7.15 -3.14
C ARG A 66 7.34 6.00 -3.83
N ASN A 67 6.93 4.77 -3.60
CA ASN A 67 7.47 3.53 -4.17
C ASN A 67 6.52 2.90 -5.18
N SER A 68 5.61 3.69 -5.73
CA SER A 68 4.67 3.17 -6.70
C SER A 68 5.35 2.66 -7.95
N GLY A 69 4.98 1.45 -8.39
CA GLY A 69 5.37 0.92 -9.71
C GLY A 69 4.85 1.76 -10.88
N LEU A 70 3.92 2.70 -10.64
CA LEU A 70 3.46 3.66 -11.65
C LEU A 70 4.46 4.79 -11.88
N ILE A 71 5.29 5.12 -10.90
CA ILE A 71 6.28 6.20 -11.01
C ILE A 71 7.26 5.98 -12.16
N PRO A 72 7.94 4.82 -12.30
CA PRO A 72 8.84 4.61 -13.44
C PRO A 72 8.08 4.63 -14.78
N PHE A 73 6.88 4.05 -14.84
CA PHE A 73 6.05 4.07 -16.05
C PHE A 73 5.67 5.50 -16.49
N LEU A 74 5.27 6.35 -15.55
CA LEU A 74 4.97 7.76 -15.83
C LEU A 74 6.24 8.58 -16.11
N GLY A 75 7.36 8.22 -15.48
CA GLY A 75 8.68 8.81 -15.71
C GLY A 75 9.13 8.65 -17.14
N ASP A 76 8.97 7.45 -17.72
CA ASP A 76 9.33 7.16 -19.12
C ASP A 76 8.62 8.03 -20.16
N PHE A 77 7.44 8.54 -19.82
CA PHE A 77 6.70 9.42 -20.71
C PHE A 77 7.17 10.89 -20.65
N LEU A 78 7.76 11.30 -19.53
CA LEU A 78 8.03 12.71 -19.23
C LEU A 78 9.52 13.05 -19.16
N TYR A 79 10.39 12.08 -18.92
CA TYR A 79 11.83 12.24 -18.74
C TYR A 79 12.61 11.35 -19.70
N GLU A 80 13.87 11.72 -19.93
CA GLU A 80 14.82 10.94 -20.70
C GLU A 80 15.31 9.73 -19.88
N GLU A 81 15.63 8.61 -20.55
CA GLU A 81 16.01 7.36 -19.87
C GLU A 81 17.33 7.43 -19.09
N GLU A 82 18.13 8.48 -19.30
CA GLU A 82 19.45 8.66 -18.68
C GLU A 82 19.38 9.25 -17.26
N GLU A 83 18.19 9.69 -16.81
CA GLU A 83 18.00 10.22 -15.46
C GLU A 83 18.23 9.14 -14.40
N GLN A 84 19.23 9.36 -13.54
CA GLN A 84 19.71 8.36 -12.56
C GLN A 84 18.57 7.83 -11.67
N TRP A 85 17.66 8.70 -11.23
CA TRP A 85 16.55 8.29 -10.37
C TRP A 85 15.58 7.35 -11.08
N LEU A 86 15.38 7.52 -12.40
CA LEU A 86 14.50 6.69 -13.21
C LEU A 86 15.15 5.34 -13.48
N VAL A 87 16.46 5.33 -13.78
CA VAL A 87 17.26 4.11 -13.93
C VAL A 87 17.21 3.26 -12.66
N ASP A 88 17.44 3.87 -11.49
CA ASP A 88 17.38 3.18 -10.20
C ASP A 88 15.98 2.59 -9.95
N ARG A 89 14.92 3.35 -10.24
CA ARG A 89 13.53 2.89 -10.08
C ARG A 89 13.17 1.73 -11.01
N LYS A 90 13.65 1.76 -12.26
CA LYS A 90 13.51 0.65 -13.21
C LYS A 90 14.24 -0.61 -12.74
N ALA A 91 15.36 -0.45 -12.03
CA ALA A 91 16.08 -1.55 -11.40
C ALA A 91 15.43 -2.07 -10.10
N GLY A 92 14.29 -1.49 -9.68
CA GLY A 92 13.61 -1.85 -8.43
C GLY A 92 14.21 -1.21 -7.17
N LEU A 93 15.17 -0.30 -7.33
CA LEU A 93 15.78 0.43 -6.23
C LEU A 93 14.98 1.68 -5.86
N TYR A 94 15.10 2.12 -4.61
CA TYR A 94 14.58 3.41 -4.20
C TYR A 94 15.52 4.52 -4.63
N SER A 95 14.95 5.48 -5.36
CA SER A 95 15.62 6.74 -5.65
C SER A 95 14.64 7.90 -5.49
N PRO A 96 15.06 9.01 -4.83
CA PRO A 96 14.18 10.15 -4.63
C PRO A 96 13.77 10.74 -5.98
N VAL A 97 12.46 10.82 -6.19
CA VAL A 97 11.89 11.36 -7.42
C VAL A 97 11.92 12.89 -7.34
N PRO A 98 12.15 13.61 -8.46
CA PRO A 98 12.09 15.07 -8.50
C PRO A 98 10.78 15.60 -7.89
N ALA A 99 10.89 16.66 -7.09
CA ALA A 99 9.75 17.20 -6.33
C ALA A 99 8.60 17.64 -7.24
N GLU A 100 8.92 18.16 -8.43
CA GLU A 100 7.96 18.58 -9.45
C GLU A 100 7.14 17.40 -9.97
N PHE A 101 7.79 16.28 -10.28
CA PHE A 101 7.11 15.07 -10.70
C PHE A 101 6.27 14.47 -9.57
N LEU A 102 6.80 14.46 -8.33
CA LEU A 102 6.03 13.99 -7.18
C LEU A 102 4.76 14.84 -6.96
N ALA A 103 4.87 16.16 -7.11
CA ALA A 103 3.72 17.05 -7.03
C ALA A 103 2.69 16.75 -8.15
N ALA A 104 3.16 16.57 -9.39
CA ALA A 104 2.30 16.18 -10.51
C ALA A 104 1.61 14.82 -10.26
N TYR A 105 2.33 13.84 -9.72
CA TYR A 105 1.78 12.53 -9.35
C TYR A 105 0.71 12.65 -8.26
N VAL A 106 0.96 13.43 -7.20
CA VAL A 106 -0.04 13.68 -6.14
C VAL A 106 -1.27 14.38 -6.72
N CYS A 107 -1.10 15.37 -7.60
CA CYS A 107 -2.21 16.01 -8.29
C CYS A 107 -3.01 15.04 -9.16
N LEU A 108 -2.34 14.16 -9.90
CA LEU A 108 -2.98 13.11 -10.71
C LEU A 108 -3.83 12.18 -9.83
N VAL A 109 -3.25 11.68 -8.74
CA VAL A 109 -3.96 10.78 -7.82
C VAL A 109 -5.12 11.49 -7.12
N ALA A 110 -4.97 12.77 -6.76
CA ALA A 110 -6.06 13.58 -6.22
C ALA A 110 -7.20 13.77 -7.23
N ALA A 111 -6.89 14.01 -8.50
CA ALA A 111 -7.87 14.11 -9.57
C ALA A 111 -8.61 12.78 -9.79
N LEU A 112 -7.89 11.65 -9.76
CA LEU A 112 -8.51 10.32 -9.76
C LEU A 112 -9.38 10.07 -8.52
N GLY A 113 -9.00 10.63 -7.37
CA GLY A 113 -9.84 10.64 -6.16
C GLY A 113 -11.21 11.27 -6.38
N VAL A 114 -11.29 12.38 -7.14
CA VAL A 114 -12.57 12.99 -7.54
C VAL A 114 -13.38 12.04 -8.41
N VAL A 115 -12.74 11.37 -9.38
CA VAL A 115 -13.42 10.39 -10.25
C VAL A 115 -13.99 9.23 -9.42
N ILE A 116 -13.19 8.69 -8.50
CA ILE A 116 -13.61 7.60 -7.61
C ILE A 116 -14.76 8.05 -6.71
N GLU A 117 -14.68 9.24 -6.11
CA GLU A 117 -15.75 9.81 -5.29
C GLU A 117 -17.07 9.87 -6.08
N ARG A 118 -17.03 10.41 -7.31
CA ARG A 118 -18.24 10.55 -8.14
C ARG A 118 -18.82 9.19 -8.55
N LEU A 119 -17.97 8.21 -8.83
CA LEU A 119 -18.41 6.84 -9.12
C LEU A 119 -19.04 6.17 -7.89
N VAL A 120 -18.42 6.29 -6.71
CA VAL A 120 -18.93 5.70 -5.46
C VAL A 120 -20.22 6.40 -5.03
N LEU A 121 -20.30 7.72 -5.13
CA LEU A 121 -21.50 8.48 -4.82
C LEU A 121 -22.68 8.04 -5.71
N PHE A 122 -22.45 7.90 -7.02
CA PHE A 122 -23.51 7.58 -7.96
C PHE A 122 -23.92 6.09 -7.91
N TYR A 123 -22.95 5.18 -7.99
CA TYR A 123 -23.21 3.75 -8.12
C TYR A 123 -23.21 2.99 -6.79
N GLY A 124 -22.41 3.46 -5.82
CA GLY A 124 -22.21 2.78 -4.53
C GLY A 124 -23.16 3.22 -3.43
N THR A 125 -23.52 4.51 -3.38
CA THR A 125 -24.30 5.07 -2.25
C THR A 125 -25.63 5.70 -2.64
N ALA A 126 -26.04 5.55 -3.91
CA ALA A 126 -27.29 6.11 -4.44
C ALA A 126 -27.45 7.63 -4.16
N GLY A 127 -26.34 8.37 -4.15
CA GLY A 127 -26.29 9.81 -3.89
C GLY A 127 -26.16 10.19 -2.41
N ASP A 128 -25.99 9.24 -1.48
CA ASP A 128 -25.73 9.56 -0.07
C ASP A 128 -24.28 10.00 0.16
N THR A 129 -24.11 11.32 0.26
CA THR A 129 -22.82 11.99 0.57
C THR A 129 -22.22 11.59 1.92
N ASN A 130 -23.04 11.29 2.94
CA ASN A 130 -22.50 10.91 4.26
C ASN A 130 -21.89 9.51 4.21
N LEU A 131 -22.60 8.58 3.56
CA LEU A 131 -22.09 7.23 3.36
C LEU A 131 -20.85 7.22 2.47
N CYS A 132 -20.84 8.02 1.39
CA CYS A 132 -19.68 8.17 0.51
C CYS A 132 -18.45 8.67 1.30
N LEU A 133 -18.63 9.70 2.12
CA LEU A 133 -17.58 10.22 2.99
C LEU A 133 -17.08 9.16 3.99
N GLN A 134 -17.97 8.41 4.65
CA GLN A 134 -17.57 7.35 5.57
C GLN A 134 -16.74 6.26 4.86
N LEU A 135 -17.16 5.84 3.66
CA LEU A 135 -16.41 4.87 2.86
C LEU A 135 -15.04 5.40 2.46
N SER A 136 -14.93 6.67 2.09
CA SER A 136 -13.65 7.29 1.73
C SER A 136 -12.67 7.33 2.91
N VAL A 137 -13.15 7.59 4.13
CA VAL A 137 -12.33 7.56 5.35
C VAL A 137 -11.83 6.13 5.62
N VAL A 138 -12.73 5.14 5.54
CA VAL A 138 -12.35 3.73 5.73
C VAL A 138 -11.33 3.29 4.68
N ALA A 139 -11.51 3.69 3.42
CA ALA A 139 -10.56 3.41 2.34
C ALA A 139 -9.18 4.03 2.62
N LEU A 140 -9.13 5.28 3.09
CA LEU A 140 -7.89 5.95 3.45
C LEU A 140 -7.15 5.23 4.57
N ILE A 141 -7.86 4.84 5.63
CA ILE A 141 -7.30 4.11 6.77
C ILE A 141 -6.72 2.77 6.30
N ASN A 142 -7.48 2.00 5.51
CA ASN A 142 -7.01 0.72 4.96
C ASN A 142 -5.81 0.90 4.03
N GLY A 143 -5.79 1.97 3.21
CA GLY A 143 -4.63 2.33 2.39
C GLY A 143 -3.40 2.61 3.27
N GLY A 144 -3.56 3.37 4.35
CA GLY A 144 -2.49 3.63 5.31
C GLY A 144 -1.95 2.34 5.96
N PHE A 145 -2.83 1.43 6.37
CA PHE A 145 -2.40 0.11 6.90
C PHE A 145 -1.66 -0.73 5.87
N LEU A 146 -2.13 -0.75 4.62
CA LEU A 146 -1.43 -1.43 3.54
C LEU A 146 -0.02 -0.87 3.34
N GLU A 147 0.13 0.45 3.32
CA GLU A 147 1.44 1.09 3.20
C GLU A 147 2.36 0.74 4.38
N LEU A 148 1.84 0.67 5.61
CA LEU A 148 2.60 0.21 6.76
C LEU A 148 3.02 -1.26 6.62
N SER A 149 2.14 -2.13 6.14
CA SER A 149 2.49 -3.55 5.91
C SER A 149 3.56 -3.72 4.84
N ARG A 150 3.61 -2.84 3.82
CA ARG A 150 4.69 -2.85 2.82
C ARG A 150 6.04 -2.54 3.44
N ILE A 151 6.09 -1.60 4.40
CA ILE A 151 7.30 -1.31 5.17
C ILE A 151 7.76 -2.55 5.93
N ASP A 152 6.85 -3.19 6.67
CA ASP A 152 7.16 -4.36 7.49
C ASP A 152 7.60 -5.59 6.66
N SER A 153 6.99 -5.77 5.48
CA SER A 153 7.34 -6.84 4.55
C SER A 153 8.67 -6.65 3.80
N GLY A 154 9.29 -5.47 3.90
CA GLY A 154 10.49 -5.13 3.14
C GLY A 154 10.23 -4.85 1.66
N GLU A 155 8.99 -4.63 1.24
CA GLU A 155 8.65 -4.25 -0.15
C GLU A 155 9.08 -2.80 -0.47
N LYS A 156 9.44 -2.00 0.54
CA LYS A 156 10.02 -0.69 0.28
C LYS A 156 11.38 -0.85 -0.35
N GLY A 157 11.53 -0.24 -1.54
CA GLY A 157 12.78 -0.22 -2.27
C GLY A 157 13.93 0.24 -1.37
N VAL A 158 15.04 -0.47 -1.51
CA VAL A 158 16.32 -0.16 -0.87
C VAL A 158 17.08 0.79 -1.79
N THR A 159 17.81 1.75 -1.23
CA THR A 159 18.65 2.63 -2.06
C THR A 159 19.78 1.84 -2.73
N ARG A 160 20.38 2.39 -3.78
CA ARG A 160 21.54 1.78 -4.43
C ARG A 160 22.68 1.51 -3.44
N ASP A 161 23.04 2.51 -2.64
CA ASP A 161 24.12 2.41 -1.65
C ASP A 161 23.83 1.32 -0.62
N GLU A 162 22.60 1.24 -0.11
CA GLU A 162 22.18 0.19 0.81
C GLU A 162 22.19 -1.20 0.15
N ALA A 163 21.79 -1.32 -1.13
CA ALA A 163 21.82 -2.59 -1.85
C ALA A 163 23.26 -3.08 -2.11
N GLU A 164 24.16 -2.16 -2.45
CA GLU A 164 25.60 -2.44 -2.60
C GLU A 164 26.23 -2.83 -1.26
N LEU A 165 25.88 -2.14 -0.17
CA LEU A 165 26.30 -2.49 1.20
C LEU A 165 25.78 -3.86 1.62
N ASN A 166 24.51 -4.18 1.37
CA ASN A 166 23.95 -5.49 1.67
C ASN A 166 24.68 -6.60 0.90
N THR A 167 24.98 -6.37 -0.38
CA THR A 167 25.76 -7.31 -1.20
C THR A 167 27.17 -7.53 -0.63
N LEU A 168 27.82 -6.45 -0.18
CA LEU A 168 29.12 -6.54 0.48
C LEU A 168 29.02 -7.36 1.77
N TRP A 169 28.06 -7.06 2.63
CA TRP A 169 27.90 -7.78 3.90
C TRP A 169 27.54 -9.25 3.70
N GLU A 170 26.73 -9.58 2.69
CA GLU A 170 26.46 -10.97 2.31
C GLU A 170 27.75 -11.69 1.92
N SER A 171 28.58 -11.08 1.07
CA SER A 171 29.86 -11.69 0.65
C SER A 171 30.84 -11.88 1.82
N GLU A 172 30.91 -10.91 2.73
CA GLU A 172 31.76 -10.98 3.92
C GLU A 172 31.26 -12.02 4.92
N PHE A 173 29.94 -12.13 5.06
CA PHE A 173 29.32 -13.14 5.90
C PHE A 173 29.52 -14.55 5.34
N GLU A 174 29.46 -14.73 4.03
CA GLU A 174 29.78 -16.00 3.38
C GLU A 174 31.23 -16.41 3.67
N GLU A 175 32.20 -15.52 3.52
CA GLU A 175 33.61 -15.80 3.86
C GLU A 175 33.79 -16.17 5.35
N PHE A 176 33.13 -15.42 6.25
CA PHE A 176 33.14 -15.74 7.67
C PHE A 176 32.54 -17.14 7.94
N ALA A 177 31.40 -17.43 7.33
CA ALA A 177 30.68 -18.67 7.54
C ALA A 177 31.49 -19.89 7.06
N GLU A 178 32.17 -19.79 5.92
CA GLU A 178 33.06 -20.83 5.41
C GLU A 178 34.20 -21.16 6.38
N LYS A 179 34.74 -20.14 7.05
CA LYS A 179 35.90 -20.29 7.95
C LYS A 179 35.52 -20.66 9.37
N LYS A 180 34.34 -20.26 9.84
CA LYS A 180 33.96 -20.32 11.26
C LYS A 180 32.74 -21.16 11.57
N ILE A 181 31.89 -21.48 10.60
CA ILE A 181 30.65 -22.24 10.84
C ILE A 181 30.77 -23.63 10.20
N VAL A 182 30.60 -24.68 11.01
CA VAL A 182 30.62 -26.07 10.56
C VAL A 182 29.25 -26.68 10.75
N ARG A 183 28.81 -27.49 9.77
CA ARG A 183 27.59 -28.28 9.89
C ARG A 183 27.86 -29.52 10.72
N LYS A 184 27.06 -29.73 11.76
CA LYS A 184 27.18 -30.89 12.65
C LYS A 184 25.80 -31.30 13.13
N ASP A 185 25.41 -32.53 12.83
CA ASP A 185 24.06 -33.05 13.10
C ASP A 185 23.67 -32.99 14.58
N SER A 186 24.65 -33.15 15.48
CA SER A 186 24.45 -33.12 16.94
C SER A 186 24.81 -31.77 17.58
N GLY A 187 24.83 -30.69 16.80
CA GLY A 187 25.29 -29.37 17.25
C GLY A 187 24.20 -28.30 17.25
N SER A 188 24.38 -27.28 18.07
CA SER A 188 23.56 -26.07 18.05
C SER A 188 24.40 -24.84 18.37
N CYS A 189 24.07 -23.72 17.73
CA CYS A 189 24.70 -22.43 17.97
C CYS A 189 23.64 -21.37 18.29
N HIS A 190 23.92 -20.51 19.26
CA HIS A 190 23.06 -19.36 19.55
C HIS A 190 23.38 -18.21 18.59
N ARG A 191 22.36 -17.50 18.10
CA ARG A 191 22.53 -16.35 17.18
C ARG A 191 23.54 -15.31 17.70
N ASN A 192 23.42 -14.91 18.97
CA ASN A 192 24.35 -13.97 19.59
C ASN A 192 25.82 -14.45 19.59
N ASP A 193 26.08 -15.75 19.59
CA ASP A 193 27.45 -16.26 19.53
C ASP A 193 28.01 -16.08 18.12
N VAL A 194 27.18 -16.26 17.09
CA VAL A 194 27.53 -15.97 15.69
C VAL A 194 27.84 -14.49 15.53
N VAL A 195 27.00 -13.60 16.06
CA VAL A 195 27.23 -12.15 16.02
C VAL A 195 28.57 -11.78 16.67
N LYS A 196 28.84 -12.28 17.88
CA LYS A 196 30.11 -12.05 18.57
C LYS A 196 31.31 -12.60 17.80
N ALA A 197 31.18 -13.78 17.22
CA ALA A 197 32.23 -14.39 16.41
C ALA A 197 32.49 -13.60 15.12
N TYR A 198 31.45 -13.12 14.45
CA TYR A 198 31.53 -12.27 13.26
C TYR A 198 32.28 -10.96 13.55
N ARG A 199 31.90 -10.26 14.63
CA ARG A 199 32.58 -9.02 15.07
C ARG A 199 34.03 -9.23 15.51
N ARG A 200 34.37 -10.44 15.98
CA ARG A 200 35.77 -10.81 16.27
C ARG A 200 36.56 -11.10 14.99
N PHE A 201 35.92 -11.72 14.01
CA PHE A 201 36.52 -12.08 12.73
C PHE A 201 36.84 -10.84 11.89
N TYR A 202 35.87 -9.93 11.73
CA TYR A 202 36.08 -8.65 11.07
C TYR A 202 36.32 -7.54 12.09
N ALA A 203 37.61 -7.28 12.38
CA ALA A 203 38.00 -6.25 13.35
C ALA A 203 37.44 -4.84 13.03
N LYS A 204 37.14 -4.56 11.75
CA LYS A 204 36.50 -3.32 11.31
C LYS A 204 35.06 -3.14 11.78
N TYR A 205 34.38 -4.20 12.23
CA TYR A 205 33.01 -4.15 12.78
C TYR A 205 32.98 -4.49 14.27
N ARG A 206 34.11 -4.31 14.98
CA ARG A 206 34.22 -4.71 16.39
C ARG A 206 33.25 -3.97 17.31
N THR A 207 32.90 -2.73 16.97
CA THR A 207 31.88 -1.93 17.66
C THR A 207 30.63 -1.81 16.81
N ASN A 208 29.47 -1.68 17.47
CA ASN A 208 28.18 -1.55 16.78
C ASN A 208 27.95 -0.14 16.20
N GLU A 209 28.87 0.79 16.45
CA GLU A 209 28.77 2.21 16.07
C GLU A 209 29.60 2.57 14.84
N VAL A 210 30.08 1.57 14.09
CA VAL A 210 30.84 1.82 12.86
C VAL A 210 29.89 2.30 11.78
N GLU A 211 30.09 3.53 11.32
CA GLU A 211 29.34 4.11 10.21
C GLU A 211 29.47 3.22 8.96
N GLY A 212 28.33 2.78 8.40
CA GLY A 212 28.28 1.85 7.27
C GLY A 212 28.59 0.37 7.60
N GLY A 213 28.68 0.00 8.88
CA GLY A 213 28.82 -1.40 9.31
C GLY A 213 27.46 -2.05 9.65
N PRO A 214 27.37 -3.40 9.60
CA PRO A 214 26.13 -4.10 9.92
C PRO A 214 25.82 -4.05 11.43
N SER A 215 24.55 -3.83 11.77
CA SER A 215 24.05 -3.94 13.14
C SER A 215 24.00 -5.42 13.58
N ASP A 216 23.77 -5.66 14.88
CA ASP A 216 23.62 -7.03 15.38
C ASP A 216 22.42 -7.74 14.71
N ILE A 217 21.35 -6.99 14.44
CA ILE A 217 20.16 -7.49 13.75
C ILE A 217 20.50 -7.87 12.30
N ASP A 218 21.29 -7.06 11.61
CA ASP A 218 21.69 -7.35 10.22
C ASP A 218 22.53 -8.63 10.16
N ILE A 219 23.49 -8.79 11.07
CA ILE A 219 24.31 -10.01 11.16
C ILE A 219 23.43 -11.24 11.46
N GLU A 220 22.44 -11.11 12.34
CA GLU A 220 21.48 -12.18 12.58
C GLU A 220 20.66 -12.54 11.33
N GLN A 221 20.23 -11.53 10.57
CA GLN A 221 19.49 -11.76 9.32
C GLN A 221 20.37 -12.44 8.28
N LEU A 222 21.61 -11.99 8.10
CA LEU A 222 22.60 -12.62 7.22
C LEU A 222 22.81 -14.08 7.61
N PHE A 223 22.95 -14.37 8.92
CA PHE A 223 23.06 -15.74 9.41
C PHE A 223 21.81 -16.57 9.11
N VAL A 224 20.61 -16.04 9.30
CA VAL A 224 19.35 -16.75 9.01
C VAL A 224 19.22 -17.03 7.51
N GLN A 225 19.55 -16.06 6.65
CA GLN A 225 19.51 -16.22 5.20
C GLN A 225 20.54 -17.25 4.72
N TRP A 226 21.78 -17.16 5.20
CA TRP A 226 22.83 -18.14 4.94
C TRP A 226 22.42 -19.54 5.42
N ASN A 227 21.83 -19.67 6.61
CA ASN A 227 21.44 -20.97 7.16
C ASN A 227 20.30 -21.62 6.36
N LYS A 228 19.38 -20.83 5.80
CA LYS A 228 18.33 -21.29 4.90
C LYS A 228 18.89 -21.80 3.57
N ARG A 229 19.86 -21.08 2.99
CA ARG A 229 20.43 -21.38 1.67
C ARG A 229 21.45 -22.52 1.72
N VAL A 230 22.39 -22.40 2.65
CA VAL A 230 23.61 -23.20 2.70
C VAL A 230 23.59 -24.07 3.96
N GLY A 231 23.27 -23.54 5.14
CA GLY A 231 23.44 -24.24 6.43
C GLY A 231 22.56 -25.48 6.67
N SER A 232 21.86 -25.52 7.80
CA SER A 232 21.01 -26.67 8.18
C SER A 232 19.58 -26.57 7.63
N GLY A 233 19.15 -25.39 7.16
CA GLY A 233 17.77 -25.11 6.78
C GLY A 233 16.79 -24.99 7.96
N VAL A 234 17.22 -25.30 9.19
CA VAL A 234 16.35 -25.27 10.38
C VAL A 234 16.30 -23.85 10.95
N LEU A 235 15.09 -23.32 11.14
CA LEU A 235 14.89 -22.02 11.78
C LEU A 235 15.33 -22.04 13.25
N ALA A 236 15.71 -20.88 13.78
CA ALA A 236 16.08 -20.80 15.19
C ALA A 236 14.87 -21.08 16.10
N SER A 237 15.14 -21.65 17.27
CA SER A 237 14.15 -21.80 18.33
C SER A 237 13.76 -20.43 18.91
N GLN A 238 12.69 -20.39 19.71
CA GLN A 238 12.30 -19.18 20.44
C GLN A 238 13.39 -18.66 21.39
N ALA A 239 14.31 -19.53 21.81
CA ALA A 239 15.46 -19.18 22.64
C ALA A 239 16.69 -18.76 21.80
N GLY A 240 16.57 -18.58 20.48
CA GLY A 240 17.66 -18.08 19.63
C GLY A 240 18.69 -19.13 19.17
N PHE A 241 18.45 -20.42 19.39
CA PHE A 241 19.36 -21.50 18.99
C PHE A 241 19.02 -22.07 17.61
N VAL A 242 20.03 -22.23 16.76
CA VAL A 242 19.94 -22.90 15.45
C VAL A 242 20.61 -24.27 15.56
N LYS A 243 19.89 -25.35 15.24
CA LYS A 243 20.40 -26.72 15.24
C LYS A 243 21.12 -27.04 13.92
N GLY A 244 22.06 -27.98 13.97
CA GLY A 244 22.78 -28.48 12.79
C GLY A 244 24.01 -27.66 12.40
N VAL A 245 24.32 -26.59 13.14
CA VAL A 245 25.46 -25.70 12.91
C VAL A 245 26.16 -25.39 14.22
N VAL A 246 27.49 -25.29 14.17
CA VAL A 246 28.36 -25.01 15.33
C VAL A 246 29.46 -24.06 14.89
N LEU A 247 29.85 -23.15 15.78
CA LEU A 247 31.01 -22.29 15.58
C LEU A 247 32.30 -23.05 15.92
N ILE A 248 33.32 -22.92 15.08
CA ILE A 248 34.67 -23.37 15.41
C ILE A 248 35.24 -22.38 16.43
N GLU A 249 35.41 -22.84 17.67
CA GLU A 249 36.21 -22.11 18.66
C GLU A 249 37.68 -22.20 18.25
N GLU A 250 38.31 -21.06 17.95
CA GLU A 250 39.76 -21.02 17.92
C GLU A 250 40.29 -21.24 19.35
N PRO A 251 41.35 -22.03 19.52
CA PRO A 251 42.01 -22.13 20.83
C PRO A 251 42.42 -20.72 21.25
N GLN A 252 41.99 -20.33 22.45
CA GLN A 252 42.39 -19.05 23.04
C GLN A 252 43.92 -19.08 23.19
N LEU A 253 44.61 -18.26 22.40
CA LEU A 253 46.04 -17.96 22.56
C LEU A 253 46.23 -17.03 23.77
#